data_AF-A0A841WX49-F1
#
_entry.id   AF-A0A841WX49-F1
#
_cell.length_a   1.000
_cell.length_b   1.000
_cell.length_c   1.000
_cell.angle_alpha   90.00
_cell.angle_beta   90.00
_cell.angle_gamma   90.00
#
_symmetry.space_group_name_H-M   'P 1'
#
loop_
_entity.id
_entity.type
_entity.pdbx_description
1 polymer ?
#
loop_
_entity_poly.entity_id
_entity_poly.type
_entity_poly.pdbx_seq_one_letter_code
_entity_poly.pdbx_strand_id
1 'polypeptide(L)' 'MKKVIRYVRRHGAQQPSGDVKQTRWYYSLKNWGHDPLKS' A
#
# COMPACT_ATOMS: atom_id res chain seq x y z
N MET A 1 9.51 -13.15 3.03
CA MET A 1 8.68 -12.86 1.84
C MET A 1 7.16 -13.01 2.07
N LYS A 2 6.60 -14.17 2.47
CA LYS A 2 5.13 -14.38 2.58
C LYS A 2 4.39 -13.37 3.47
N LYS A 3 4.98 -12.95 4.60
CA LYS A 3 4.39 -11.96 5.51
C LYS A 3 4.24 -10.57 4.85
N VAL A 4 5.24 -10.14 4.09
CA VAL A 4 5.24 -8.88 3.33
C VAL A 4 4.13 -8.91 2.29
N ILE A 5 4.07 -9.97 1.47
CA ILE A 5 3.05 -10.13 0.43
C ILE A 5 1.64 -10.11 1.06
N ARG A 6 1.45 -10.79 2.19
CA ARG A 6 0.17 -10.79 2.91
C ARG A 6 -0.17 -9.42 3.48
N TYR A 7 0.82 -8.67 3.97
CA TYR A 7 0.62 -7.30 4.43
C TYR A 7 0.16 -6.40 3.29
N VAL A 8 0.90 -6.38 2.18
CA VAL A 8 0.60 -5.59 0.99
C VAL A 8 -0.79 -5.91 0.44
N ARG A 9 -1.16 -7.19 0.30
CA ARG A 9 -2.50 -7.57 -0.19
C ARG A 9 -3.63 -7.10 0.73
N ARG A 10 -3.49 -7.29 2.05
CA ARG A 10 -4.54 -6.88 3.00
C ARG A 10 -4.65 -5.38 3.11
N HIS A 11 -3.52 -4.69 3.18
CA HIS A 11 -3.49 -3.24 3.36
C HIS A 11 -3.88 -2.53 2.06
N GLY A 12 -3.46 -3.05 0.90
CA GLY A 12 -3.91 -2.59 -0.41
C GLY A 12 -5.42 -2.68 -0.58
N ALA A 13 -6.07 -3.73 -0.08
CA ALA A 13 -7.53 -3.85 -0.09
C ALA A 13 -8.24 -2.81 0.80
N GLN A 14 -7.53 -2.14 1.71
CA GLN A 14 -8.03 -1.06 2.57
C GLN A 14 -7.76 0.32 1.96
N GLN A 15 -7.69 0.41 0.63
CA GLN A 15 -7.39 1.67 -0.05
C GLN A 15 -8.43 2.74 0.31
N PRO A 16 -7.99 3.91 0.79
CA PRO A 16 -8.89 5.03 1.04
C PRO A 16 -9.44 5.57 -0.29
N SER A 17 -10.67 6.07 -0.24
CA SER A 17 -11.29 6.75 -1.39
C SER A 17 -10.63 8.11 -1.65
N GLY A 18 -10.45 8.46 -2.92
CA GLY A 18 -9.91 9.75 -3.34
C GLY A 18 -8.41 9.72 -3.63
N ASP A 19 -7.75 10.88 -3.52
CA ASP A 19 -6.31 10.98 -3.77
C ASP A 19 -5.51 10.34 -2.63
N VAL A 20 -4.75 9.31 -2.97
CA VAL A 20 -3.97 8.53 -2.02
C VAL A 20 -2.53 9.03 -1.89
N LYS A 21 -2.03 9.91 -2.78
CA LYS A 21 -0.61 10.26 -2.93
C LYS A 21 0.08 10.81 -1.67
N GLN A 22 -0.67 11.40 -0.76
CA GLN A 22 -0.14 11.96 0.50
C GLN A 22 -0.83 11.36 1.74
N THR A 23 -1.33 10.14 1.62
CA THR A 23 -1.96 9.43 2.73
C THR A 23 -0.98 8.52 3.45
N ARG A 24 -1.25 8.28 4.74
CA ARG A 24 -0.51 7.27 5.52
C ARG A 24 -0.54 5.89 4.87
N TRP A 25 -1.63 5.55 4.18
CA TRP A 25 -1.78 4.30 3.44
C TRP A 25 -0.73 4.17 2.33
N TYR A 26 -0.57 5.21 1.51
CA TYR A 26 0.40 5.23 0.41
C TYR A 26 1.84 5.12 0.93
N TYR A 27 2.19 5.92 1.93
CA TYR A 27 3.52 5.86 2.53
C TYR A 27 3.80 4.52 3.22
N SER A 28 2.78 3.92 3.84
CA SER A 28 2.93 2.59 4.45
C SER A 28 3.30 1.55 3.39
N LEU A 29 2.57 1.48 2.28
CA LEU A 29 2.89 0.54 1.20
C LEU A 29 4.30 0.80 0.63
N LYS A 30 4.70 2.06 0.45
CA LYS A 30 6.06 2.41 0.00
C LYS A 30 7.15 1.96 0.96
N ASN A 31 6.93 2.10 2.27
CA ASN A 31 7.88 1.64 3.29
C ASN A 31 8.05 0.11 3.26
N TRP A 32 7.06 -0.62 2.75
CA TRP A 32 7.12 -2.06 2.52
C TRP A 32 7.61 -2.44 1.11
N GLY A 33 8.10 -1.48 0.33
CA GLY A 33 8.64 -1.70 -1.02
C GLY A 33 7.58 -1.90 -2.10
N HIS A 34 6.32 -1.51 -1.85
CA HIS A 34 5.23 -1.58 -2.81
C HIS A 34 4.73 -0.16 -3.17
N ASP A 35 4.81 0.22 -4.44
CA ASP A 35 4.28 1.49 -4.91
C ASP A 35 2.90 1.26 -5.55
N PRO A 36 1.79 1.58 -4.86
CA PRO A 36 0.45 1.31 -5.38
C PRO A 36 0.06 2.19 -6.58
N LEU A 37 0.86 3.21 -6.92
CA LEU A 37 0.63 4.09 -8.06
C LEU A 37 1.49 3.73 -9.29
N LYS A 38 2.42 2.80 -9.13
CA LYS A 38 3.16 2.19 -10.23
C LYS A 38 2.68 0.75 -10.41
N SER A 39 1.93 0.51 -11.48
CA SER A 39 1.70 -0.85 -11.99
C SER A 39 2.89 -1.33 -12.79
#